data_AF-A0A932HX12-F1
#
_entry.id   AF-A0A932HX12-F1
#
_cell.length_a   1.000
_cell.length_b   1.000
_cell.length_c   1.000
_cell.angle_alpha   90.00
_cell.angle_beta   90.00
_cell.angle_gamma   90.00
#
_symmetry.space_group_name_H-M   'P 1'
#
loop_
_entity.id
_entity.type
_entity.pdbx_description
1 polymer ?
#
loop_
_entity_poly.entity_id
_entity_poly.type
_entity_poly.pdbx_seq_one_letter_code
_entity_poly.pdbx_strand_id
1 'polypeptide(L)'
;MTEQYELAPLTNFVWDGTRFELPRIGAIQRLDLPIHLEKFKKILSEVEIQRLSACPFWLVFRPSAESNLQPAAILFVFQFLLWLVVPTRTQIEFRFISTDGADPTLANRAFRILDQFHWLEKIVQERVSTGHLEEIRRYTDNLLWIVTSSERLLNSLQLTYSGITSLMWQARFICFSATMEGLLTYSSEPGIAKRLAGSFACLVDRDPERRLRLYHEFRRLYDIRSDIAHGRANHLKQPEKNIEELIAYENLVRLLWKSILAEPTTARELEKTDNHRRTFIQSLMEGFHPPEN
;
A
#
# COMPACT_ATOMS: atom_id res chain seq x y z
N MET A 1 -14.80 -26.57 17.53
CA MET A 1 -13.86 -25.42 17.49
C MET A 1 -14.71 -24.17 17.51
N THR A 2 -14.51 -23.29 18.49
CA THR A 2 -15.27 -22.02 18.57
C THR A 2 -14.81 -21.10 17.44
N GLU A 3 -15.74 -20.55 16.66
CA GLU A 3 -15.38 -19.61 15.59
C GLU A 3 -14.78 -18.34 16.20
N GLN A 4 -13.55 -18.00 15.79
CA GLN A 4 -12.87 -16.77 16.18
C GLN A 4 -13.01 -15.73 15.06
N TYR A 5 -13.43 -14.52 15.43
CA TYR A 5 -13.50 -13.35 14.55
C TYR A 5 -12.58 -12.26 15.03
N GLU A 6 -12.08 -11.47 14.09
CA GLU A 6 -11.34 -10.26 14.35
C GLU A 6 -12.04 -9.05 13.74
N LEU A 7 -11.95 -7.95 14.46
CA LEU A 7 -12.62 -6.69 14.17
C LEU A 7 -11.59 -5.57 14.21
N ALA A 8 -11.53 -4.80 13.13
CA ALA A 8 -10.67 -3.64 13.02
C ALA A 8 -11.52 -2.41 12.65
N PRO A 9 -11.63 -1.39 13.52
CA PRO A 9 -12.36 -0.17 13.22
C PRO A 9 -11.67 0.57 12.09
N LEU A 10 -12.46 1.06 11.13
CA LEU A 10 -11.97 1.88 10.02
C LEU A 10 -12.23 3.36 10.35
N THR A 11 -11.40 3.95 11.20
CA THR A 11 -11.60 5.35 11.63
C THR A 11 -11.39 6.30 10.45
N ASN A 12 -12.27 7.30 10.30
CA ASN A 12 -12.37 8.20 9.13
C ASN A 12 -12.71 7.55 7.78
N PHE A 13 -13.12 6.28 7.75
CA PHE A 13 -13.58 5.65 6.52
C PHE A 13 -15.02 6.08 6.19
N VAL A 14 -15.22 6.71 5.03
CA VAL A 14 -16.52 7.17 4.57
C VAL A 14 -16.91 6.45 3.29
N TRP A 15 -18.01 5.70 3.35
CA TRP A 15 -18.58 4.95 2.23
C TRP A 15 -20.10 4.85 2.41
N ASP A 16 -20.87 4.90 1.32
CA ASP A 16 -22.33 4.92 1.38
C ASP A 16 -22.97 3.51 1.44
N GLY A 17 -22.17 2.45 1.34
CA GLY A 17 -22.66 1.07 1.39
C GLY A 17 -22.78 0.50 2.80
N THR A 18 -23.22 -0.76 2.87
CA THR A 18 -23.46 -1.46 4.15
C THR A 18 -22.51 -2.62 4.38
N ARG A 19 -22.20 -3.39 3.33
CA ARG A 19 -21.31 -4.54 3.39
C ARG A 19 -20.60 -4.79 2.06
N PHE A 20 -19.30 -5.03 2.11
CA PHE A 20 -18.50 -5.39 0.94
C PHE A 20 -17.52 -6.51 1.27
N GLU A 21 -17.62 -7.61 0.54
CA GLU A 21 -16.74 -8.76 0.70
C GLU A 21 -15.42 -8.58 -0.07
N LEU A 22 -14.32 -8.85 0.62
CA LEU A 22 -12.97 -8.97 0.08
C LEU A 22 -12.50 -10.42 0.30
N PRO A 23 -12.59 -11.29 -0.73
CA PRO A 23 -12.20 -12.70 -0.60
C PRO A 23 -10.84 -12.84 0.08
N ARG A 24 -10.73 -13.78 1.03
CA ARG A 24 -9.51 -14.10 1.79
C ARG A 24 -8.97 -12.99 2.72
N ILE A 25 -9.52 -11.77 2.67
CA ILE A 25 -9.26 -10.69 3.64
C ILE A 25 -10.38 -10.67 4.69
N GLY A 26 -11.64 -10.58 4.28
CA GLY A 26 -12.79 -10.41 5.17
C GLY A 26 -13.88 -9.55 4.53
N ALA A 27 -14.67 -8.87 5.36
CA ALA A 27 -15.74 -7.97 4.93
C ALA A 27 -15.57 -6.59 5.55
N ILE A 28 -15.73 -5.55 4.76
CA ILE A 28 -16.01 -4.21 5.26
C ILE A 28 -17.49 -4.18 5.60
N GLN A 29 -17.86 -3.91 6.84
CA GLN A 29 -19.24 -3.95 7.29
C GLN A 29 -19.56 -2.73 8.16
N ARG A 30 -20.74 -2.16 7.91
CA ARG A 30 -21.37 -1.22 8.84
C ARG A 30 -21.91 -1.99 10.04
N LEU A 31 -21.46 -1.64 11.25
CA LEU A 31 -21.97 -2.22 12.49
C LEU A 31 -22.94 -1.23 13.14
N ASP A 32 -24.22 -1.61 13.21
CA ASP A 32 -25.26 -0.76 13.80
C ASP A 32 -25.35 -0.92 15.34
N LEU A 33 -24.73 -1.97 15.90
CA LEU A 33 -24.66 -2.20 17.33
C LEU A 33 -23.28 -1.80 17.88
N PRO A 34 -23.22 -1.07 19.01
CA PRO A 34 -21.96 -0.70 19.62
C PRO A 34 -21.25 -1.96 20.12
N ILE A 35 -19.98 -2.09 19.76
CA ILE A 35 -19.10 -3.09 20.37
C ILE A 35 -19.03 -2.78 21.86
N HIS A 36 -19.04 -3.81 22.71
CA HIS A 36 -18.93 -3.66 24.16
C HIS A 36 -17.52 -3.22 24.57
N LEU A 37 -17.16 -1.97 24.27
CA LEU A 37 -15.84 -1.37 24.48
C LEU A 37 -15.55 -1.06 25.95
N GLU A 38 -16.58 -0.94 26.77
CA GLU A 38 -16.50 -0.60 28.20
C GLU A 38 -15.58 -1.52 29.00
N LYS A 39 -15.50 -2.81 28.63
CA LYS A 39 -14.60 -3.77 29.29
C LYS A 39 -13.11 -3.54 28.99
N PHE A 40 -12.80 -2.67 28.02
CA PHE A 40 -11.44 -2.32 27.63
C PHE A 40 -10.97 -0.97 28.17
N LYS A 41 -11.64 -0.39 29.18
CA LYS A 41 -11.22 0.86 29.86
C LYS A 41 -9.79 0.88 30.41
N LYS A 42 -9.16 -0.29 30.59
CA LYS A 42 -7.74 -0.39 30.98
C LYS A 42 -6.76 -0.19 29.81
N ILE A 43 -7.23 -0.33 28.57
CA ILE A 43 -6.44 -0.27 27.33
C ILE A 43 -6.82 0.96 26.50
N LEU A 44 -8.09 1.35 26.54
CA LEU A 44 -8.66 2.46 25.81
C LEU A 44 -8.96 3.64 26.74
N SER A 45 -8.54 4.83 26.33
CA SER A 45 -8.98 6.08 26.92
C SER A 45 -10.46 6.36 26.62
N GLU A 46 -11.08 7.25 27.41
CA GLU A 46 -12.48 7.66 27.18
C GLU A 46 -12.69 8.26 25.78
N VAL A 47 -11.74 9.07 25.30
CA VAL A 47 -11.77 9.65 23.95
C VAL A 47 -11.74 8.57 22.87
N GLU A 48 -10.92 7.53 23.05
CA GLU A 48 -10.87 6.40 22.13
C GLU A 48 -12.17 5.60 22.15
N ILE A 49 -12.75 5.34 23.32
CA ILE A 49 -14.04 4.65 23.43
C ILE A 49 -15.13 5.43 22.69
N GLN A 50 -15.23 6.74 22.90
CA GLN A 50 -16.20 7.59 22.21
C GLN A 50 -16.01 7.55 20.69
N ARG A 51 -14.76 7.75 20.22
CA ARG A 51 -14.41 7.73 18.80
C ARG A 51 -14.72 6.38 18.15
N LEU A 52 -14.38 5.28 18.81
CA LEU A 52 -14.63 3.93 18.30
C LEU A 52 -16.11 3.56 18.32
N SER A 53 -16.86 4.02 19.33
CA SER A 53 -18.32 3.82 19.40
C SER A 53 -19.04 4.57 18.27
N ALA A 54 -18.48 5.69 17.81
CA ALA A 54 -19.00 6.45 16.68
C ALA A 54 -18.51 5.93 15.31
N CYS A 55 -17.63 4.91 15.27
CA CYS A 55 -17.07 4.39 14.03
C CYS A 55 -18.08 3.45 13.34
N PRO A 56 -18.66 3.85 12.19
CA PRO A 56 -19.72 3.05 11.57
C PRO A 56 -19.17 1.79 10.89
N PHE A 57 -17.96 1.85 10.33
CA PHE A 57 -17.40 0.79 9.48
C PHE A 57 -16.25 0.04 10.14
N TRP A 58 -16.30 -1.27 9.99
CA TRP A 58 -15.33 -2.20 10.55
C TRP A 58 -14.88 -3.19 9.48
N LEU A 59 -13.60 -3.53 9.49
CA LEU A 59 -13.10 -4.71 8.81
C LEU A 59 -13.32 -5.91 9.73
N VAL A 60 -14.18 -6.83 9.28
CA VAL A 60 -14.54 -8.06 9.99
C VAL A 60 -13.93 -9.23 9.24
N PHE A 61 -13.10 -10.02 9.90
CA PHE A 61 -12.45 -11.15 9.26
C PHE A 61 -12.28 -12.34 10.18
N ARG A 62 -12.10 -13.52 9.58
CA ARG A 62 -11.78 -14.74 10.29
C ARG A 62 -10.37 -15.15 9.90
N PRO A 63 -9.42 -15.25 10.85
CA PRO A 63 -8.15 -15.90 10.57
C PRO A 63 -8.45 -17.35 10.17
N SER A 64 -8.30 -17.68 8.89
CA SER A 64 -8.46 -19.07 8.45
C SER A 64 -7.24 -19.86 8.90
N ALA A 65 -7.45 -21.04 9.49
CA ALA A 65 -6.36 -21.97 9.79
C ALA A 65 -5.62 -22.41 8.51
N GLU A 66 -6.26 -22.33 7.35
CA GLU A 66 -5.68 -22.67 6.05
C GLU A 66 -4.90 -21.50 5.44
N SER A 67 -5.27 -20.25 5.79
CA SER A 67 -4.50 -19.08 5.39
C SER A 67 -3.38 -18.90 6.40
N ASN A 68 -2.14 -19.24 6.06
CA ASN A 68 -0.94 -18.96 6.89
C ASN A 68 -0.71 -17.44 7.14
N LEU A 69 -1.69 -16.59 6.86
CA LEU A 69 -1.68 -15.15 7.04
C LEU A 69 -1.98 -14.80 8.50
N GLN A 70 -1.02 -14.14 9.12
CA GLN A 70 -1.23 -13.54 10.43
C GLN A 70 -2.26 -12.40 10.32
N PRO A 71 -3.08 -12.15 11.36
CA PRO A 71 -4.07 -11.08 11.34
C PRO A 71 -3.47 -9.68 11.04
N ALA A 72 -2.24 -9.42 11.48
CA ALA A 72 -1.53 -8.18 11.15
C ALA A 72 -1.27 -8.03 9.63
N ALA A 73 -0.98 -9.13 8.93
CA ALA A 73 -0.80 -9.12 7.48
C ALA A 73 -2.11 -8.81 6.75
N ILE A 74 -3.27 -9.28 7.25
CA ILE A 74 -4.59 -8.95 6.68
C ILE A 74 -4.85 -7.43 6.76
N LEU A 75 -4.60 -6.83 7.92
CA LEU A 75 -4.76 -5.38 8.11
C LEU A 75 -3.81 -4.59 7.21
N PHE A 76 -2.55 -5.02 7.14
CA PHE A 76 -1.55 -4.44 6.26
C PHE A 76 -1.98 -4.50 4.79
N VAL A 77 -2.37 -5.68 4.29
CA VAL A 77 -2.85 -5.89 2.91
C VAL A 77 -4.03 -4.95 2.62
N PHE A 78 -5.02 -4.90 3.52
CA PHE A 78 -6.18 -4.04 3.34
C PHE A 78 -5.81 -2.55 3.27
N GLN A 79 -5.05 -2.03 4.24
CA GLN A 79 -4.64 -0.63 4.25
C GLN A 79 -3.76 -0.27 3.04
N PHE A 80 -2.86 -1.17 2.64
CA PHE A 80 -2.03 -0.98 1.47
C PHE A 80 -2.86 -0.89 0.19
N LEU A 81 -3.83 -1.80 -0.01
CA LEU A 81 -4.72 -1.75 -1.17
C LEU A 81 -5.60 -0.51 -1.17
N LEU A 82 -6.06 -0.08 0.00
CA LEU A 82 -6.81 1.16 0.13
C LEU A 82 -5.95 2.35 -0.31
N TRP A 83 -4.74 2.52 0.24
CA TRP A 83 -3.79 3.54 -0.19
C TRP A 83 -3.47 3.47 -1.69
N LEU A 84 -3.28 2.26 -2.21
CA LEU A 84 -2.97 2.03 -3.62
C LEU A 84 -4.09 2.54 -4.53
N VAL A 85 -5.35 2.19 -4.23
CA VAL A 85 -6.51 2.54 -5.06
C VAL A 85 -6.95 3.97 -4.81
N VAL A 86 -7.18 4.32 -3.54
CA VAL A 86 -7.74 5.59 -3.09
C VAL A 86 -7.11 5.99 -1.73
N PRO A 87 -6.06 6.84 -1.73
CA PRO A 87 -5.52 7.38 -0.49
C PRO A 87 -6.65 8.08 0.27
N THR A 88 -6.87 7.70 1.53
CA THR A 88 -7.90 8.28 2.40
C THR A 88 -7.30 8.50 3.78
N ARG A 89 -7.94 9.29 4.65
CA ARG A 89 -7.51 9.41 6.05
C ARG A 89 -7.88 8.18 6.91
N THR A 90 -8.26 7.07 6.28
CA THR A 90 -8.68 5.86 6.99
C THR A 90 -7.55 5.32 7.84
N GLN A 91 -7.78 5.10 9.13
CA GLN A 91 -6.83 4.45 10.02
C GLN A 91 -7.40 3.17 10.58
N ILE A 92 -6.51 2.23 10.91
CA ILE A 92 -6.83 1.05 11.72
C ILE A 92 -5.87 1.08 12.91
N GLU A 93 -6.36 1.61 14.02
CA GLU A 93 -5.55 1.85 15.22
C GLU A 93 -5.65 0.70 16.22
N PHE A 94 -6.67 -0.14 16.06
CA PHE A 94 -7.00 -1.22 16.99
C PHE A 94 -7.38 -2.49 16.25
N ARG A 95 -7.20 -3.61 16.94
CA ARG A 95 -7.73 -4.92 16.53
C ARG A 95 -8.35 -5.59 17.74
N PHE A 96 -9.58 -6.05 17.57
CA PHE A 96 -10.36 -6.70 18.61
C PHE A 96 -10.61 -8.15 18.21
N ILE A 97 -10.51 -9.08 19.16
CA ILE A 97 -10.72 -10.51 18.91
C ILE A 97 -11.99 -10.95 19.63
N SER A 98 -12.95 -11.50 18.90
CA SER A 98 -14.12 -12.19 19.45
C SER A 98 -13.93 -13.71 19.33
N THR A 99 -14.07 -14.41 20.44
CA THR A 99 -13.96 -15.88 20.49
C THR A 99 -15.30 -16.58 20.63
N ASP A 100 -16.39 -15.84 20.83
CA ASP A 100 -17.74 -16.39 20.89
C ASP A 100 -18.42 -16.14 19.55
N GLY A 101 -18.48 -17.20 18.74
CA GLY A 101 -18.95 -17.17 17.35
C GLY A 101 -20.42 -16.78 17.14
N ALA A 102 -21.16 -16.44 18.21
CA ALA A 102 -22.54 -15.98 18.13
C ALA A 102 -22.64 -14.45 17.94
N ASP A 103 -21.67 -13.67 18.42
CA ASP A 103 -21.72 -12.20 18.33
C ASP A 103 -20.31 -11.59 18.23
N PRO A 104 -19.93 -11.01 17.06
CA PRO A 104 -18.65 -10.35 16.91
C PRO A 104 -18.48 -9.15 17.87
N THR A 105 -19.56 -8.52 18.32
CA THR A 105 -19.52 -7.37 19.24
C THR A 105 -19.02 -7.71 20.64
N LEU A 106 -18.94 -9.01 20.98
CA LEU A 106 -18.44 -9.52 22.26
C LEU A 106 -16.91 -9.72 22.31
N ALA A 107 -16.13 -9.01 21.49
CA ALA A 107 -14.67 -9.13 21.45
C ALA A 107 -14.01 -9.12 22.84
N ASN A 108 -13.21 -10.11 23.23
CA ASN A 108 -12.65 -10.24 24.59
C ASN A 108 -11.18 -9.82 24.73
N ARG A 109 -10.51 -9.55 23.61
CA ARG A 109 -9.14 -9.02 23.59
C ARG A 109 -9.06 -7.81 22.67
N ALA A 110 -8.19 -6.86 23.01
CA ALA A 110 -7.91 -5.67 22.22
C ALA A 110 -6.39 -5.49 22.09
N PHE A 111 -5.96 -5.14 20.90
CA PHE A 111 -4.57 -4.84 20.56
C PHE A 111 -4.51 -3.46 19.90
N ARG A 112 -3.50 -2.67 20.27
CA ARG A 112 -3.19 -1.41 19.60
C ARG A 112 -2.23 -1.67 18.45
N ILE A 113 -2.48 -1.03 17.31
CA ILE A 113 -1.61 -1.07 16.14
C ILE A 113 -0.77 0.21 16.15
N LEU A 114 0.55 0.05 16.15
CA LEU A 114 1.49 1.16 16.34
C LEU A 114 1.90 1.80 15.02
N ASP A 115 2.02 1.01 13.96
CA ASP A 115 2.40 1.50 12.65
C ASP A 115 1.16 2.08 11.95
N GLN A 116 1.11 3.41 11.88
CA GLN A 116 0.01 4.13 11.23
C GLN A 116 0.48 4.74 9.91
N PHE A 117 -0.43 4.77 8.93
CA PHE A 117 -0.17 5.45 7.67
C PHE A 117 -0.15 6.95 7.93
N HIS A 118 0.84 7.67 7.40
CA HIS A 118 0.77 9.13 7.35
C HIS A 118 0.43 9.58 5.93
N TRP A 119 -0.66 10.34 5.81
CA TRP A 119 -1.25 10.68 4.54
C TRP A 119 -0.74 12.03 4.05
N LEU A 120 -0.55 12.17 2.73
CA LEU A 120 -0.24 13.45 2.12
C LEU A 120 -1.56 14.15 1.79
N GLU A 121 -1.86 15.24 2.52
CA GLU A 121 -3.18 15.89 2.50
C GLU A 121 -3.69 16.27 1.11
N LYS A 122 -2.80 16.64 0.19
CA LYS A 122 -3.16 17.07 -1.17
C LYS A 122 -3.71 15.94 -2.08
N ILE A 123 -3.57 14.66 -1.69
CA ILE A 123 -4.03 13.51 -2.51
C ILE A 123 -5.10 12.64 -1.81
N VAL A 124 -5.42 12.95 -0.56
CA VAL A 124 -6.44 12.24 0.21
C VAL A 124 -7.81 12.51 -0.39
N GLN A 125 -8.56 11.43 -0.59
CA GLN A 125 -10.00 11.50 -0.83
C GLN A 125 -10.76 11.28 0.48
N GLU A 126 -11.83 12.04 0.68
CA GLU A 126 -12.67 11.91 1.85
C GLU A 126 -13.59 10.68 1.79
N ARG A 127 -14.02 10.30 0.58
CA ARG A 127 -15.01 9.25 0.35
C ARG A 127 -14.46 8.11 -0.51
N VAL A 128 -14.76 6.89 -0.10
CA VAL A 128 -14.52 5.67 -0.85
C VAL A 128 -15.77 5.30 -1.63
N SER A 129 -15.64 5.03 -2.93
CA SER A 129 -16.73 4.53 -3.76
C SER A 129 -16.73 3.00 -3.80
N THR A 130 -17.86 2.39 -4.12
CA THR A 130 -17.91 0.93 -4.37
C THR A 130 -17.00 0.53 -5.52
N GLY A 131 -16.80 1.40 -6.52
CA GLY A 131 -15.85 1.15 -7.61
C GLY A 131 -14.40 1.03 -7.13
N HIS A 132 -14.00 1.82 -6.12
CA HIS A 132 -12.69 1.66 -5.48
C HIS A 132 -12.56 0.31 -4.77
N LEU A 133 -13.61 -0.12 -4.06
CA LEU A 133 -13.61 -1.42 -3.38
C LEU A 133 -13.54 -2.60 -4.36
N GLU A 134 -14.19 -2.47 -5.52
CA GLU A 134 -14.05 -3.46 -6.61
C GLU A 134 -12.63 -3.47 -7.21
N GLU A 135 -11.99 -2.31 -7.35
CA GLU A 135 -10.58 -2.24 -7.76
C GLU A 135 -9.65 -2.89 -6.71
N ILE A 136 -9.89 -2.66 -5.41
CA ILE A 136 -9.18 -3.34 -4.31
C ILE A 136 -9.35 -4.86 -4.41
N ARG A 137 -10.58 -5.34 -4.62
CA ARG A 137 -10.88 -6.76 -4.79
C ARG A 137 -10.06 -7.37 -5.91
N ARG A 138 -9.92 -6.68 -7.06
CA ARG A 138 -9.14 -7.17 -8.21
C ARG A 138 -7.66 -7.38 -7.89
N TYR A 139 -7.06 -6.55 -7.04
CA TYR A 139 -5.64 -6.65 -6.68
C TYR A 139 -5.38 -7.60 -5.50
N THR A 140 -6.44 -8.02 -4.79
CA THR A 140 -6.33 -8.73 -3.51
C THR A 140 -5.53 -10.03 -3.63
N ASP A 141 -5.87 -10.91 -4.57
CA ASP A 141 -5.21 -12.21 -4.68
C ASP A 141 -3.73 -12.12 -5.04
N ASN A 142 -3.37 -11.18 -5.93
CA ASN A 142 -1.98 -10.97 -6.32
C ASN A 142 -1.16 -10.40 -5.17
N LEU A 143 -1.71 -9.47 -4.39
CA LEU A 143 -1.01 -8.94 -3.23
C LEU A 143 -0.86 -10.00 -2.13
N LEU A 144 -1.90 -10.81 -1.88
CA LEU A 144 -1.81 -11.92 -0.93
C LEU A 144 -0.74 -12.92 -1.36
N TRP A 145 -0.66 -13.26 -2.65
CA TRP A 145 0.42 -14.10 -3.15
C TRP A 145 1.80 -13.49 -2.88
N ILE A 146 1.99 -12.19 -3.10
CA ILE A 146 3.25 -11.51 -2.80
C ILE A 146 3.60 -11.67 -1.31
N VAL A 147 2.63 -11.42 -0.43
CA VAL A 147 2.84 -11.49 1.02
C VAL A 147 3.16 -12.91 1.50
N THR A 148 2.62 -13.95 0.87
CA THR A 148 2.79 -15.33 1.34
C THR A 148 3.89 -16.12 0.64
N SER A 149 4.35 -15.68 -0.53
CA SER A 149 5.06 -16.58 -1.45
C SER A 149 6.11 -15.91 -2.33
N SER A 150 6.37 -14.62 -2.13
CA SER A 150 7.45 -13.88 -2.80
C SER A 150 8.40 -13.34 -1.75
N GLU A 151 9.69 -13.35 -2.06
CA GLU A 151 10.71 -12.75 -1.19
C GLU A 151 11.06 -11.35 -1.69
N ARG A 152 11.32 -11.21 -2.99
CA ARG A 152 11.79 -9.94 -3.56
C ARG A 152 10.68 -8.89 -3.59
N LEU A 153 9.51 -9.22 -4.14
CA LEU A 153 8.39 -8.28 -4.15
C LEU A 153 7.91 -7.99 -2.74
N LEU A 154 7.97 -8.96 -1.81
CA LEU A 154 7.67 -8.71 -0.41
C LEU A 154 8.63 -7.69 0.22
N ASN A 155 9.93 -7.76 -0.08
CA ASN A 155 10.88 -6.75 0.39
C ASN A 155 10.56 -5.36 -0.18
N SER A 156 10.26 -5.25 -1.48
CA SER A 156 9.81 -3.96 -2.06
C SER A 156 8.51 -3.45 -1.45
N LEU A 157 7.58 -4.35 -1.12
CA LEU A 157 6.32 -4.03 -0.49
C LEU A 157 6.53 -3.50 0.95
N GLN A 158 7.43 -4.13 1.71
CA GLN A 158 7.84 -3.65 3.04
C GLN A 158 8.51 -2.28 2.97
N LEU A 159 9.39 -2.04 1.99
CA LEU A 159 9.99 -0.73 1.77
C LEU A 159 8.93 0.32 1.41
N THR A 160 7.93 -0.04 0.62
CA THR A 160 6.80 0.87 0.32
C THR A 160 6.06 1.22 1.59
N TYR A 161 5.74 0.21 2.41
CA TYR A 161 5.07 0.38 3.69
C TYR A 161 5.85 1.31 4.62
N SER A 162 7.15 1.10 4.79
CA SER A 162 8.02 1.98 5.58
C SER A 162 8.02 3.42 5.07
N GLY A 163 7.88 3.63 3.75
CA GLY A 163 7.67 4.96 3.18
C GLY A 163 6.33 5.56 3.62
N ILE A 164 5.25 4.80 3.55
CA ILE A 164 3.90 5.28 3.90
C ILE A 164 3.76 5.57 5.41
N THR A 165 4.44 4.81 6.26
CA THR A 165 4.40 4.99 7.73
C THR A 165 5.48 5.93 8.25
N SER A 166 6.35 6.47 7.41
CA SER A 166 7.35 7.45 7.85
C SER A 166 6.77 8.85 7.96
N LEU A 167 7.14 9.60 9.00
CA LEU A 167 6.80 11.02 9.17
C LEU A 167 7.73 11.96 8.39
N MET A 168 8.96 11.53 8.09
CA MET A 168 9.97 12.38 7.47
C MET A 168 9.96 12.23 5.96
N TRP A 169 9.69 13.31 5.23
CA TRP A 169 9.57 13.28 3.77
C TRP A 169 10.82 12.69 3.08
N GLN A 170 12.02 12.96 3.61
CA GLN A 170 13.27 12.39 3.09
C GLN A 170 13.28 10.86 3.19
N ALA A 171 12.88 10.32 4.35
CA ALA A 171 12.82 8.89 4.57
C ALA A 171 11.78 8.24 3.64
N ARG A 172 10.64 8.90 3.39
CA ARG A 172 9.67 8.46 2.38
C ARG A 172 10.28 8.35 0.99
N PHE A 173 10.97 9.39 0.53
CA PHE A 173 11.66 9.39 -0.76
C PHE A 173 12.67 8.25 -0.90
N ILE A 174 13.45 8.00 0.15
CA ILE A 174 14.44 6.93 0.17
C ILE A 174 13.76 5.56 0.11
N CYS A 175 12.73 5.33 0.90
CA CYS A 175 11.94 4.10 0.90
C CYS A 175 11.22 3.84 -0.43
N PHE A 176 10.62 4.87 -1.03
CA PHE A 176 10.00 4.78 -2.35
C PHE A 176 11.03 4.53 -3.46
N SER A 177 12.21 5.14 -3.39
CA SER A 177 13.28 4.85 -4.35
C SER A 177 13.82 3.43 -4.20
N ALA A 178 14.03 2.96 -2.96
CA ALA A 178 14.46 1.60 -2.69
C ALA A 178 13.40 0.58 -3.17
N THR A 179 12.11 0.91 -3.05
CA THR A 179 11.01 0.14 -3.63
C THR A 179 11.16 0.04 -5.15
N MET A 180 11.29 1.18 -5.83
CA MET A 180 11.46 1.23 -7.29
C MET A 180 12.68 0.42 -7.74
N GLU A 181 13.81 0.58 -7.05
CA GLU A 181 15.03 -0.19 -7.30
C GLU A 181 14.81 -1.70 -7.10
N GLY A 182 14.17 -2.11 -6.01
CA GLY A 182 13.89 -3.52 -5.72
C GLY A 182 13.00 -4.17 -6.78
N LEU A 183 12.04 -3.42 -7.31
CA LEU A 183 11.11 -3.88 -8.35
C LEU A 183 11.74 -3.91 -9.75
N LEU A 184 12.54 -2.90 -10.09
CA LEU A 184 12.95 -2.63 -11.47
C LEU A 184 14.43 -2.95 -11.76
N THR A 185 15.29 -3.11 -10.74
CA THR A 185 16.72 -3.39 -10.96
C THR A 185 16.93 -4.85 -11.32
N TYR A 186 17.54 -5.12 -12.48
CA TYR A 186 17.95 -6.46 -12.95
C TYR A 186 19.44 -6.53 -13.34
N SER A 187 20.20 -5.45 -13.09
CA SER A 187 21.62 -5.34 -13.45
C SER A 187 22.32 -4.27 -12.62
N SER A 188 23.56 -4.54 -12.24
CA SER A 188 24.49 -3.61 -11.55
C SER A 188 25.30 -2.72 -12.52
N GLU A 189 25.05 -2.79 -13.82
CA GLU A 189 25.77 -2.01 -14.84
C GLU A 189 25.61 -0.48 -14.65
N PRO A 190 26.51 0.36 -15.19
CA PRO A 190 26.38 1.83 -15.13
C PRO A 190 25.09 2.36 -15.76
N GLY A 191 24.55 3.49 -15.29
CA GLY A 191 23.35 4.11 -15.86
C GLY A 191 22.02 3.63 -15.25
N ILE A 192 22.02 3.32 -13.94
CA ILE A 192 20.85 2.78 -13.23
C ILE A 192 19.59 3.65 -13.39
N ALA A 193 19.69 4.98 -13.25
CA ALA A 193 18.53 5.88 -13.36
C ALA A 193 17.81 5.78 -14.72
N LYS A 194 18.57 5.72 -15.83
CA LYS A 194 18.02 5.57 -17.19
C LYS A 194 17.31 4.22 -17.35
N ARG A 195 17.93 3.13 -16.86
CA ARG A 195 17.33 1.80 -16.93
C ARG A 195 16.05 1.70 -16.10
N LEU A 196 16.08 2.19 -14.86
CA LEU A 196 14.90 2.21 -13.98
C LEU A 196 13.76 3.00 -14.62
N ALA A 197 14.03 4.20 -15.13
CA ALA A 197 13.02 5.02 -15.78
C ALA A 197 12.42 4.36 -17.02
N GLY A 198 13.25 3.71 -17.86
CA GLY A 198 12.78 2.99 -19.05
C GLY A 198 11.93 1.78 -18.69
N SER A 199 12.37 1.00 -17.69
CA SER A 199 11.65 -0.16 -17.17
C SER A 199 10.30 0.25 -16.58
N PHE A 200 10.29 1.30 -15.75
CA PHE A 200 9.07 1.88 -15.17
C PHE A 200 8.09 2.27 -16.27
N ALA A 201 8.50 3.13 -17.20
CA ALA A 201 7.63 3.65 -18.25
C ALA A 201 7.00 2.54 -19.10
N CYS A 202 7.78 1.54 -19.51
CA CYS A 202 7.30 0.45 -20.36
C CYS A 202 6.41 -0.55 -19.61
N LEU A 203 6.60 -0.70 -18.30
CA LEU A 203 5.77 -1.56 -17.46
C LEU A 203 4.41 -0.93 -17.15
N VAL A 204 4.35 0.39 -16.98
CA VAL A 204 3.11 1.05 -16.54
C VAL A 204 2.23 1.57 -17.66
N ASP A 205 2.78 1.74 -18.88
CA ASP A 205 2.02 2.23 -20.01
C ASP A 205 2.46 1.61 -21.34
N ARG A 206 1.58 1.65 -22.35
CA ARG A 206 1.82 1.16 -23.71
C ARG A 206 1.87 2.29 -24.73
N ASP A 207 1.28 3.45 -24.42
CA ASP A 207 1.29 4.64 -25.28
C ASP A 207 2.69 5.28 -25.33
N PRO A 208 3.31 5.45 -26.51
CA PRO A 208 4.68 5.96 -26.62
C PRO A 208 4.88 7.36 -26.03
N GLU A 209 3.92 8.27 -26.21
CA GLU A 209 4.03 9.62 -25.67
C GLU A 209 3.95 9.61 -24.15
N ARG A 210 3.03 8.82 -23.59
CA ARG A 210 2.90 8.67 -22.14
C ARG A 210 4.12 7.97 -21.53
N ARG A 211 4.68 6.96 -22.18
CA ARG A 211 5.96 6.33 -21.78
C ARG A 211 7.07 7.37 -21.67
N LEU A 212 7.22 8.24 -22.67
CA LEU A 212 8.27 9.27 -22.66
C LEU A 212 8.07 10.28 -21.52
N ARG A 213 6.83 10.73 -21.27
CA ARG A 213 6.51 11.62 -20.15
C ARG A 213 6.86 10.98 -18.81
N LEU A 214 6.44 9.73 -18.59
CA LEU A 214 6.69 8.97 -17.37
C LEU A 214 8.19 8.67 -17.16
N TYR A 215 8.93 8.43 -18.23
CA TYR A 215 10.38 8.29 -18.20
C TYR A 215 11.06 9.56 -17.67
N HIS A 216 10.70 10.73 -18.20
CA HIS A 216 11.28 12.01 -17.76
C HIS A 216 10.88 12.35 -16.32
N GLU A 217 9.62 12.11 -15.96
CA GLU A 217 9.13 12.34 -14.60
C GLU A 217 9.85 11.45 -13.59
N PHE A 218 9.99 10.15 -13.88
CA PHE A 218 10.74 9.22 -13.04
C PHE A 218 12.18 9.67 -12.85
N ARG A 219 12.91 9.99 -13.94
CA ARG A 219 14.31 10.43 -13.85
C ARG A 219 14.47 11.65 -12.96
N ARG A 220 13.65 12.67 -13.18
CA ARG A 220 13.66 13.91 -12.38
C ARG A 220 13.47 13.62 -10.90
N LEU A 221 12.52 12.76 -10.54
CA LEU A 221 12.23 12.41 -9.14
C LEU A 221 13.31 11.52 -8.52
N TYR A 222 13.91 10.63 -9.32
CA TYR A 222 15.01 9.78 -8.88
C TYR A 222 16.28 10.59 -8.58
N ASP A 223 16.53 11.67 -9.32
CA ASP A 223 17.66 12.58 -9.05
C ASP A 223 17.54 13.27 -7.67
N ILE A 224 16.32 13.58 -7.22
CA ILE A 224 16.07 14.12 -5.87
C ILE A 224 16.55 13.16 -4.78
N ARG A 225 16.35 11.84 -4.98
CA ARG A 225 16.87 10.83 -4.04
C ARG A 225 18.40 10.90 -3.93
N SER A 226 19.09 11.11 -5.05
CA SER A 226 20.55 11.27 -5.05
C SER A 226 20.95 12.48 -4.18
N ASP A 227 20.24 13.59 -4.29
CA ASP A 227 20.51 14.77 -3.47
C ASP A 227 20.26 14.54 -1.98
N ILE A 228 19.17 13.83 -1.63
CA ILE A 228 18.87 13.46 -0.24
C ILE A 228 19.96 12.54 0.32
N ALA A 229 20.31 11.47 -0.39
CA ALA A 229 21.27 10.46 0.06
C ALA A 229 22.68 11.04 0.28
N HIS A 230 23.06 12.05 -0.50
CA HIS A 230 24.36 12.71 -0.38
C HIS A 230 24.34 13.94 0.55
N GLY A 231 23.25 14.18 1.28
CA GLY A 231 23.13 15.35 2.16
C GLY A 231 23.14 16.69 1.41
N ARG A 232 22.95 16.65 0.08
CA ARG A 232 22.89 17.83 -0.78
C ARG A 232 21.52 18.48 -0.75
N ALA A 233 20.51 17.90 -0.11
CA ALA A 233 19.16 18.46 0.04
C ALA A 233 19.07 19.85 0.73
N ASN A 234 20.18 20.52 1.02
CA ASN A 234 20.23 21.89 1.52
C ASN A 234 19.69 22.94 0.53
N HIS A 235 19.55 22.64 -0.78
CA HIS A 235 18.83 23.48 -1.74
C HIS A 235 17.31 23.26 -1.75
N LEU A 236 16.83 22.22 -1.08
CA LEU A 236 15.40 21.90 -0.94
C LEU A 236 14.78 22.64 0.25
N LYS A 237 15.06 23.95 0.37
CA LYS A 237 14.54 24.84 1.43
C LYS A 237 13.09 25.26 1.24
N GLN A 238 12.36 24.61 0.33
CA GLN A 238 10.97 24.89 0.01
C GLN A 238 10.12 23.68 0.43
N PRO A 239 9.64 23.64 1.69
CA PRO A 239 8.88 22.50 2.20
C PRO A 239 7.70 22.10 1.32
N GLU A 240 6.99 23.08 0.76
CA GLU A 240 5.84 22.87 -0.10
C GLU A 240 6.22 22.11 -1.38
N LYS A 241 7.34 22.50 -2.00
CA LYS A 241 7.87 21.85 -3.20
C LYS A 241 8.30 20.41 -2.90
N ASN A 242 8.94 20.17 -1.75
CA ASN A 242 9.37 18.82 -1.36
C ASN A 242 8.16 17.89 -1.19
N ILE A 243 7.07 18.39 -0.63
CA ILE A 243 5.82 17.63 -0.51
C ILE A 243 5.18 17.37 -1.87
N GLU A 244 5.20 18.35 -2.79
CA GLU A 244 4.69 18.16 -4.15
C GLU A 244 5.48 17.12 -4.94
N GLU A 245 6.81 17.15 -4.84
CA GLU A 245 7.67 16.15 -5.46
C GLU A 245 7.49 14.77 -4.82
N LEU A 246 7.29 14.72 -3.50
CA LEU A 246 6.97 13.46 -2.81
C LEU A 246 5.64 12.88 -3.29
N ILE A 247 4.61 13.71 -3.43
CA ILE A 247 3.31 13.31 -3.97
C ILE A 247 3.46 12.74 -5.38
N ALA A 248 4.20 13.43 -6.24
CA ALA A 248 4.45 12.95 -7.60
C ALA A 248 5.14 11.57 -7.56
N TYR A 249 6.12 11.39 -6.68
CA TYR A 249 6.83 10.12 -6.59
C TYR A 249 5.98 8.99 -5.99
N GLU A 250 5.18 9.30 -4.97
CA GLU A 250 4.20 8.38 -4.40
C GLU A 250 3.23 7.89 -5.49
N ASN A 251 2.77 8.78 -6.36
CA ASN A 251 1.92 8.42 -7.49
C ASN A 251 2.64 7.51 -8.51
N LEU A 252 3.94 7.70 -8.76
CA LEU A 252 4.69 6.74 -9.58
C LEU A 252 4.76 5.36 -8.90
N VAL A 253 5.03 5.29 -7.59
CA VAL A 253 5.08 4.02 -6.84
C VAL A 253 3.72 3.32 -6.90
N ARG A 254 2.62 4.07 -6.69
CA ARG A 254 1.25 3.55 -6.81
C ARG A 254 0.98 3.05 -8.22
N LEU A 255 1.36 3.80 -9.25
CA LEU A 255 1.17 3.39 -10.65
C LEU A 255 1.93 2.09 -10.95
N LEU A 256 3.16 1.96 -10.45
CA LEU A 256 3.95 0.74 -10.61
C LEU A 256 3.28 -0.45 -9.93
N TRP A 257 2.90 -0.32 -8.67
CA TRP A 257 2.20 -1.38 -7.94
C TRP A 257 0.89 -1.77 -8.61
N LYS A 258 0.09 -0.80 -9.10
CA LYS A 258 -1.14 -1.08 -9.85
C LYS A 258 -0.84 -1.91 -11.10
N SER A 259 0.20 -1.57 -11.86
CA SER A 259 0.59 -2.35 -13.05
C SER A 259 0.99 -3.79 -12.67
N ILE A 260 1.83 -3.95 -11.64
CA ILE A 260 2.28 -5.27 -11.16
C ILE A 260 1.11 -6.11 -10.67
N LEU A 261 0.18 -5.52 -9.91
CA LEU A 261 -0.96 -6.23 -9.33
C LEU A 261 -2.11 -6.46 -10.31
N ALA A 262 -2.18 -5.71 -11.41
CA ALA A 262 -3.19 -5.89 -12.44
C ALA A 262 -2.99 -7.16 -13.28
N GLU A 263 -1.73 -7.60 -13.45
CA GLU A 263 -1.38 -8.75 -14.27
C GLU A 263 -0.54 -9.77 -13.47
N PRO A 264 -1.10 -10.95 -13.11
CA PRO A 264 -0.38 -11.96 -12.33
C PRO A 264 0.96 -12.37 -12.96
N THR A 265 1.01 -12.44 -14.29
CA THR A 265 2.23 -12.77 -15.05
C THR A 265 3.36 -11.79 -14.76
N THR A 266 3.07 -10.49 -14.72
CA THR A 266 4.07 -9.45 -14.45
C THR A 266 4.70 -9.63 -13.08
N ALA A 267 3.88 -9.85 -12.05
CA ALA A 267 4.39 -10.11 -10.70
C ALA A 267 5.26 -11.38 -10.66
N ARG A 268 4.87 -12.45 -11.37
CA ARG A 268 5.67 -13.68 -11.45
C ARG A 268 7.00 -13.46 -12.15
N GLU A 269 7.03 -12.72 -13.26
CA GLU A 269 8.28 -12.41 -13.97
C GLU A 269 9.23 -11.58 -13.11
N LEU A 270 8.71 -10.58 -12.38
CA LEU A 270 9.51 -9.71 -11.51
C LEU A 270 10.05 -10.40 -10.25
N GLU A 271 9.51 -11.54 -9.83
CA GLU A 271 10.03 -12.34 -8.72
C GLU A 271 11.21 -13.24 -9.15
N LYS A 272 11.36 -13.51 -10.46
CA LYS A 272 12.42 -14.40 -10.96
C LYS A 272 13.83 -13.80 -10.81
N THR A 273 14.82 -14.58 -11.21
CA THR A 273 16.23 -14.15 -11.22
C THR A 273 16.47 -12.93 -12.12
N ASP A 274 17.53 -12.20 -11.84
CA ASP A 274 17.94 -11.00 -12.57
C ASP A 274 18.01 -11.21 -14.09
N ASN A 275 18.49 -12.37 -14.56
CA ASN A 275 18.55 -12.67 -15.98
C ASN A 275 17.17 -12.81 -16.64
N HIS A 276 16.21 -13.42 -15.95
CA HIS A 276 14.84 -13.53 -16.45
C HIS A 276 14.16 -12.16 -16.48
N ARG A 277 14.32 -11.37 -15.41
CA ARG A 277 13.77 -10.01 -15.32
C ARG A 277 14.34 -9.09 -16.39
N ARG A 278 15.65 -9.19 -16.65
CA ARG A 278 16.31 -8.50 -17.75
C ARG A 278 15.64 -8.82 -19.09
N THR A 279 15.45 -10.10 -19.39
CA THR A 279 14.83 -10.55 -20.64
C THR A 279 13.39 -10.05 -20.75
N PHE A 280 12.59 -10.22 -19.68
CA PHE A 280 11.22 -9.73 -19.61
C PHE A 280 11.13 -8.23 -19.84
N ILE A 281 11.91 -7.43 -19.10
CA ILE A 281 11.89 -5.97 -19.21
C ILE A 281 12.38 -5.53 -20.60
N GLN A 282 13.42 -6.15 -21.15
CA GLN A 282 13.91 -5.84 -22.49
C GLN A 282 12.82 -6.08 -23.54
N SER A 283 12.04 -7.16 -23.43
CA SER A 283 10.92 -7.42 -24.35
C SER A 283 9.83 -6.34 -24.27
N LEU A 284 9.59 -5.76 -23.08
CA LEU A 284 8.64 -4.64 -22.93
C LEU A 284 9.16 -3.33 -23.52
N MET A 285 10.48 -3.18 -23.57
CA MET A 285 11.18 -2.01 -24.08
C MET A 285 11.41 -2.06 -25.60
N GLU A 286 11.06 -3.14 -26.28
CA GLU A 286 11.16 -3.23 -27.74
C GLU A 286 10.40 -2.07 -28.41
N GLY A 287 11.10 -1.33 -29.27
CA GLY A 287 10.56 -0.14 -29.93
C GLY A 287 10.52 1.14 -29.08
N PHE A 288 10.91 1.09 -27.81
CA PHE A 288 11.06 2.27 -26.96
C PHE A 288 12.53 2.69 -26.86
N HIS A 289 12.87 3.82 -27.49
CA HIS A 289 14.21 4.40 -27.49
C HIS A 289 14.21 5.72 -26.71
N PRO A 290 14.47 5.70 -25.39
CA PRO A 290 14.52 6.93 -24.62
C PRO A 290 15.72 7.80 -25.06
N PRO A 291 15.59 9.13 -25.09
CA PRO A 291 16.65 10.04 -25.51
C PRO A 291 17.92 9.88 -24.67
N GLU A 292 19.08 10.15 -25.27
CA GLU A 292 20.40 9.87 -24.68
C GLU A 292 20.87 10.84 -23.59
N ASN A 293 20.12 11.91 -23.30
CA ASN A 293 20.51 12.97 -22.37
C ASN A 293 20.94 12.48 -20.98
#